data_AF-A0A7M4DAP9-F1
#
_entry.id   AF-A0A7M4DAP9-F1
#
_cell.length_a   1.000
_cell.length_b   1.000
_cell.length_c   1.000
_cell.angle_alpha   90.00
_cell.angle_beta   90.00
_cell.angle_gamma   90.00
#
_symmetry.space_group_name_H-M   'P 1'
#
loop_
_entity.id
_entity.type
_entity.pdbx_description
1 polymer ?
#
loop_
_entity_poly.entity_id
_entity_poly.type
_entity_poly.pdbx_seq_one_letter_code
_entity_poly.pdbx_strand_id
1 'polypeptide(L)'
;MTDKKHIEYYPNRLAKLNDFPKHLKDRERFNDYCNGKNEYFYKDEGYYGYRRNNEHFTYDQRLEREYLWNDFGFWTTWQKTGRNIFDFSEGLLEMLKDTDVSDIDLEQIKLPYPNFYLDISKAKIPFADGYMPLIEGVYVAEEINKDIDEDITYEKVISFNFTGDYVQHFKHINDKLYNHVRGFHSYSLYLDRPYNLLNVGDAVKDAKSMFLDVDTWEDHDDDTKIDLYKIHSDFIERTIKLVVNCLLYLSLKDKDVTEKFTSDLPIHLKTKLEKANTKRKKEVANNEIRNFGFSKIKFVGLYTFPSNKYDKTTGKISPHWRRGHWRNQKFGENLSQSKLLWIMPTIVNKDKGEPLKGHIYSVENKN
;
A
#
# COMPACT_ATOMS: atom_id res chain seq x y z
N MET A 1 19.54 -23.01 -7.77
CA MET A 1 19.33 -21.70 -8.42
C MET A 1 19.54 -20.66 -7.34
N THR A 2 20.36 -19.64 -7.56
CA THR A 2 20.51 -18.53 -6.60
C THR A 2 19.18 -17.78 -6.54
N ASP A 3 18.54 -17.76 -5.36
CA ASP A 3 17.32 -17.00 -5.13
C ASP A 3 17.56 -15.53 -5.46
N LYS A 4 16.81 -15.02 -6.45
CA LYS A 4 16.94 -13.65 -6.94
C LYS A 4 16.20 -12.72 -5.98
N LYS A 5 16.90 -12.18 -4.98
CA LYS A 5 16.29 -11.31 -3.95
C LYS A 5 15.59 -10.07 -4.49
N HIS A 6 16.04 -9.48 -5.62
CA HIS A 6 15.35 -8.31 -6.16
C HIS A 6 13.91 -8.60 -6.62
N ILE A 7 13.60 -9.84 -7.04
CA ILE A 7 12.25 -10.25 -7.44
C ILE A 7 11.41 -10.77 -6.27
N GLU A 8 11.91 -10.71 -5.03
CA GLU A 8 11.07 -10.98 -3.85
C GLU A 8 10.03 -9.86 -3.69
N TYR A 9 10.40 -8.61 -4.00
CA TYR A 9 9.50 -7.45 -3.95
C TYR A 9 8.47 -7.48 -5.09
N TYR A 10 7.19 -7.34 -4.73
CA TYR A 10 6.06 -7.42 -5.64
C TYR A 10 6.22 -6.60 -6.93
N PRO A 11 6.59 -5.29 -6.91
CA PRO A 11 6.70 -4.51 -8.14
C PRO A 11 7.72 -5.07 -9.15
N ASN A 12 8.84 -5.61 -8.66
CA ASN A 12 9.88 -6.19 -9.51
C ASN A 12 9.47 -7.57 -10.01
N ARG A 13 8.82 -8.37 -9.15
CA ARG A 13 8.35 -9.72 -9.48
C ARG A 13 7.30 -9.68 -10.59
N LEU A 14 6.29 -8.84 -10.42
CA LEU A 14 5.16 -8.67 -11.32
C LEU A 14 5.61 -8.17 -12.69
N ALA A 15 6.48 -7.17 -12.73
CA ALA A 15 7.02 -6.63 -13.97
C ALA A 15 7.82 -7.65 -14.77
N LYS A 16 8.54 -8.54 -14.08
CA LYS A 16 9.27 -9.63 -14.72
C LYS A 16 8.35 -10.73 -15.23
N LEU A 17 7.34 -11.12 -14.45
CA LEU A 17 6.38 -12.16 -14.82
C LEU A 17 5.59 -11.78 -16.07
N ASN A 18 5.19 -10.51 -16.15
CA ASN A 18 4.30 -10.00 -17.19
C ASN A 18 5.01 -9.18 -18.29
N ASP A 19 6.35 -9.13 -18.28
CA ASP A 19 7.15 -8.35 -19.24
C ASP A 19 6.67 -6.90 -19.40
N PHE A 20 6.28 -6.25 -18.29
CA PHE A 20 5.76 -4.88 -18.29
C PHE A 20 6.65 -3.86 -19.03
N PRO A 21 8.00 -3.91 -18.94
CA PRO A 21 8.85 -3.03 -19.72
C PRO A 21 8.61 -3.08 -21.24
N LYS A 22 8.21 -4.23 -21.80
CA LYS A 22 7.86 -4.36 -23.22
C LYS A 22 6.58 -3.62 -23.55
N HIS A 23 5.59 -3.68 -22.67
CA HIS A 23 4.27 -3.05 -22.85
C HIS A 23 4.30 -1.53 -22.78
N LEU A 24 5.34 -0.93 -22.19
CA LEU A 24 5.53 0.53 -22.22
C LEU A 24 5.72 1.10 -23.64
N LYS A 25 6.21 0.29 -24.58
CA LYS A 25 6.42 0.72 -25.97
C LYS A 25 5.11 0.88 -26.74
N ASP A 26 4.07 0.18 -26.32
CA ASP A 26 2.76 0.16 -26.95
C ASP A 26 1.69 -0.14 -25.90
N ARG A 27 1.35 0.90 -25.12
CA ARG A 27 0.40 0.79 -24.01
C ARG A 27 -1.00 0.48 -24.50
N GLU A 28 -1.39 1.00 -25.67
CA GLU A 28 -2.73 0.79 -26.21
C GLU A 28 -2.92 -0.65 -26.66
N ARG A 29 -1.92 -1.26 -27.30
CA ARG A 29 -1.98 -2.70 -27.59
C ARG A 29 -2.10 -3.56 -26.34
N PHE A 30 -1.45 -3.18 -25.24
CA PHE A 30 -1.59 -3.90 -23.98
C PHE A 30 -2.96 -3.66 -23.35
N ASN A 31 -3.50 -2.45 -23.44
CA ASN A 31 -4.87 -2.13 -23.05
C ASN A 31 -5.89 -2.96 -23.85
N ASP A 32 -5.72 -3.05 -25.18
CA ASP A 32 -6.54 -3.88 -26.05
C ASP A 32 -6.47 -5.36 -25.67
N TYR A 33 -5.28 -5.85 -25.28
CA TYR A 33 -5.10 -7.21 -24.79
C TYR A 33 -5.86 -7.44 -23.47
N CYS A 34 -5.78 -6.50 -22.52
CA CYS A 34 -6.43 -6.68 -21.23
C CYS A 34 -7.95 -6.48 -21.32
N ASN A 35 -8.37 -5.35 -21.89
CA ASN A 35 -9.74 -4.86 -21.80
C ASN A 35 -10.55 -5.08 -23.07
N GLY A 36 -9.93 -5.55 -24.15
CA GLY A 36 -10.57 -5.66 -25.46
C GLY A 36 -10.41 -4.39 -26.30
N LYS A 37 -10.76 -4.49 -27.58
CA LYS A 37 -10.64 -3.35 -28.51
C LYS A 37 -11.78 -2.37 -28.31
N ASN A 38 -11.51 -1.09 -28.55
CA ASN A 38 -12.57 -0.10 -28.65
C ASN A 38 -13.49 -0.42 -29.83
N GLU A 39 -14.78 -0.49 -29.54
CA GLU A 39 -15.84 -0.65 -30.52
C GLU A 39 -16.86 0.47 -30.39
N TYR A 40 -17.37 0.86 -31.56
CA TYR A 40 -18.44 1.83 -31.69
C TYR A 40 -19.77 1.12 -31.43
N PHE A 41 -20.64 1.74 -30.62
CA PHE A 41 -22.04 1.33 -30.52
C PHE A 41 -22.97 2.54 -30.60
N TYR A 42 -24.13 2.35 -31.19
CA TYR A 42 -25.19 3.35 -31.26
C TYR A 42 -26.01 3.30 -29.97
N LYS A 43 -26.19 4.44 -29.31
CA LYS A 43 -27.01 4.54 -28.09
C LYS A 43 -28.48 4.81 -28.45
N ASP A 44 -28.75 5.87 -29.22
CA ASP A 44 -29.97 6.23 -29.97
C ASP A 44 -29.84 7.68 -30.48
N GLU A 45 -30.73 8.14 -31.38
CA GLU A 45 -30.83 9.54 -31.90
C GLU A 45 -29.51 10.23 -32.32
N GLY A 46 -28.62 9.51 -33.02
CA GLY A 46 -27.35 10.08 -33.51
C GLY A 46 -26.25 10.20 -32.45
N TYR A 47 -26.50 9.74 -31.23
CA TYR A 47 -25.47 9.62 -30.20
C TYR A 47 -24.74 8.28 -30.30
N TYR A 48 -23.42 8.35 -30.47
CA TYR A 48 -22.51 7.21 -30.48
C TYR A 48 -21.78 7.11 -29.14
N GLY A 49 -21.52 5.89 -28.71
CA GLY A 49 -20.68 5.58 -27.56
C GLY A 49 -19.49 4.72 -27.97
N TYR A 50 -18.46 4.72 -27.13
CA TYR A 50 -17.35 3.79 -27.21
C TYR A 50 -17.48 2.79 -26.08
N ARG A 51 -17.36 1.50 -26.40
CA ARG A 51 -17.22 0.44 -25.39
C ARG A 51 -16.02 -0.43 -25.74
N ARG A 52 -15.37 -0.99 -24.74
CA ARG A 52 -14.33 -2.00 -24.95
C ARG A 52 -15.01 -3.35 -25.16
N ASN A 53 -14.82 -3.99 -26.32
CA ASN A 53 -15.38 -5.31 -26.57
C ASN A 53 -14.47 -6.41 -26.04
N ASN A 54 -14.95 -7.03 -24.97
CA ASN A 54 -14.36 -8.20 -24.33
C ASN A 54 -15.40 -9.32 -24.13
N GLU A 55 -16.47 -9.33 -24.93
CA GLU A 55 -17.54 -10.34 -24.85
C GLU A 55 -17.01 -11.76 -25.14
N HIS A 56 -15.91 -11.86 -25.88
CA HIS A 56 -15.22 -13.11 -26.22
C HIS A 56 -14.40 -13.72 -25.05
N PHE A 57 -14.17 -12.98 -23.97
CA PHE A 57 -13.53 -13.51 -22.77
C PHE A 57 -14.56 -14.11 -21.81
N THR A 58 -14.18 -15.17 -21.12
CA THR A 58 -14.96 -15.65 -19.96
C THR A 58 -14.92 -14.61 -18.83
N TYR A 59 -15.81 -14.73 -17.85
CA TYR A 59 -15.80 -13.87 -16.67
C TYR A 59 -14.42 -13.86 -15.99
N ASP A 60 -13.88 -15.04 -15.67
CA ASP A 60 -12.56 -15.19 -15.04
C ASP A 60 -11.44 -14.54 -15.86
N GLN A 61 -11.49 -14.66 -17.19
CA GLN A 61 -10.49 -14.06 -18.07
C GLN A 61 -10.57 -12.54 -18.05
N ARG A 62 -11.77 -11.95 -18.01
CA ARG A 62 -11.94 -10.49 -17.90
C ARG A 62 -11.39 -9.99 -16.58
N LEU A 63 -11.72 -10.67 -15.48
CA LEU A 63 -11.23 -10.33 -14.15
C LEU A 63 -9.70 -10.37 -14.08
N GLU A 64 -9.07 -11.48 -14.48
CA GLU A 64 -7.61 -11.63 -14.47
C GLU A 64 -6.91 -10.53 -15.28
N ARG A 65 -7.49 -10.15 -16.43
CA ARG A 65 -6.94 -9.13 -17.32
C ARG A 65 -7.13 -7.71 -16.82
N GLU A 66 -8.26 -7.42 -16.18
CA GLU A 66 -8.50 -6.13 -15.52
C GLU A 66 -7.50 -5.90 -14.37
N TYR A 67 -7.29 -6.93 -13.54
CA TYR A 67 -6.25 -6.90 -12.50
C TYR A 67 -4.87 -6.65 -13.11
N LEU A 68 -4.53 -7.37 -14.18
CA LEU A 68 -3.26 -7.18 -14.89
C LEU A 68 -3.09 -5.75 -15.44
N TRP A 69 -4.16 -5.13 -15.94
CA TRP A 69 -4.14 -3.75 -16.43
C TRP A 69 -3.95 -2.74 -15.28
N ASN A 70 -4.65 -2.93 -14.17
CA ASN A 70 -4.52 -2.09 -12.98
C ASN A 70 -3.10 -2.17 -12.39
N ASP A 71 -2.58 -3.39 -12.25
CA ASP A 71 -1.21 -3.66 -11.82
C ASP A 71 -0.17 -2.98 -12.71
N PHE A 72 -0.37 -3.04 -14.04
CA PHE A 72 0.47 -2.34 -14.99
C PHE A 72 0.39 -0.82 -14.82
N GLY A 73 -0.80 -0.28 -14.53
CA GLY A 73 -1.00 1.13 -14.20
C GLY A 73 -0.20 1.57 -12.98
N PHE A 74 -0.40 0.91 -11.84
CA PHE A 74 0.30 1.22 -10.59
C PHE A 74 1.82 1.06 -10.73
N TRP A 75 2.26 -0.03 -11.36
CA TRP A 75 3.66 -0.27 -11.63
C TRP A 75 4.27 0.81 -12.53
N THR A 76 3.57 1.22 -13.59
CA THR A 76 4.04 2.26 -14.52
C THR A 76 4.23 3.58 -13.79
N THR A 77 3.29 3.96 -12.93
CA THR A 77 3.38 5.17 -12.11
C THR A 77 4.58 5.08 -11.16
N TRP A 78 4.66 4.03 -10.36
CA TRP A 78 5.78 3.77 -9.45
C TRP A 78 7.15 3.77 -10.16
N GLN A 79 7.21 3.22 -11.37
CA GLN A 79 8.42 3.17 -12.18
C GLN A 79 8.88 4.57 -12.59
N LYS A 80 7.94 5.44 -12.98
CA LYS A 80 8.22 6.82 -13.42
C LYS A 80 8.59 7.73 -12.25
N THR A 81 8.14 7.43 -11.04
CA THR A 81 8.33 8.26 -9.84
C THR A 81 9.49 7.78 -8.94
N GLY A 82 10.43 7.02 -9.50
CA GLY A 82 11.72 6.75 -8.87
C GLY A 82 11.90 5.35 -8.29
N ARG A 83 10.92 4.46 -8.42
CA ARG A 83 10.99 3.04 -8.01
C ARG A 83 11.32 2.85 -6.53
N ASN A 84 10.73 3.68 -5.68
CA ASN A 84 10.98 3.65 -4.25
C ASN A 84 10.25 2.45 -3.62
N ILE A 85 10.99 1.55 -2.98
CA ILE A 85 10.47 0.46 -2.16
C ILE A 85 10.94 0.67 -0.72
N PHE A 86 10.02 0.62 0.23
CA PHE A 86 10.31 0.61 1.66
C PHE A 86 10.03 -0.78 2.22
N ASP A 87 11.07 -1.46 2.68
CA ASP A 87 10.99 -2.77 3.31
C ASP A 87 10.98 -2.63 4.84
N PHE A 88 9.82 -2.81 5.46
CA PHE A 88 9.69 -2.69 6.91
C PHE A 88 10.15 -3.96 7.62
N SER A 89 10.84 -3.81 8.76
CA SER A 89 11.22 -4.94 9.60
C SER A 89 9.98 -5.55 10.27
N GLU A 90 10.01 -6.88 10.48
CA GLU A 90 8.92 -7.58 11.19
C GLU A 90 8.69 -6.98 12.58
N GLY A 91 9.77 -6.70 13.32
CA GLY A 91 9.68 -6.11 14.65
C GLY A 91 9.01 -4.72 14.66
N LEU A 92 9.28 -3.88 13.66
CA LEU A 92 8.61 -2.58 13.55
C LEU A 92 7.13 -2.75 13.21
N LEU A 93 6.80 -3.60 12.23
CA LEU A 93 5.42 -3.85 11.82
C LEU A 93 4.56 -4.40 12.96
N GLU A 94 5.12 -5.30 13.78
CA GLU A 94 4.45 -5.83 14.98
C GLU A 94 4.03 -4.75 15.97
N MET A 95 4.79 -3.67 16.09
CA MET A 95 4.42 -2.55 16.95
C MET A 95 3.44 -1.60 16.29
N LEU A 96 3.62 -1.31 15.00
CA LEU A 96 2.81 -0.35 14.27
C LEU A 96 1.40 -0.86 14.02
N LYS A 97 1.20 -2.16 13.79
CA LYS A 97 -0.11 -2.73 13.42
C LYS A 97 -1.23 -2.44 14.43
N ASP A 98 -0.88 -2.38 15.73
CA ASP A 98 -1.84 -2.18 16.81
C ASP A 98 -1.78 -0.76 17.40
N THR A 99 -1.01 0.14 16.79
CA THR A 99 -0.90 1.53 17.25
C THR A 99 -2.10 2.31 16.71
N ASP A 100 -2.84 2.97 17.60
CA ASP A 100 -4.00 3.75 17.18
C ASP A 100 -3.59 5.03 16.43
N VAL A 101 -4.39 5.38 15.43
CA VAL A 101 -4.19 6.53 14.55
C VAL A 101 -5.47 7.31 14.31
N SER A 102 -6.62 6.90 14.86
CA SER A 102 -7.91 7.53 14.55
C SER A 102 -7.94 9.03 14.79
N ASP A 103 -7.33 9.51 15.88
CA ASP A 103 -7.30 10.94 16.24
C ASP A 103 -6.16 11.73 15.58
N ILE A 104 -5.43 11.15 14.64
CA ILE A 104 -4.31 11.83 13.95
C ILE A 104 -4.87 12.80 12.93
N ASP A 105 -4.47 14.07 13.02
CA ASP A 105 -4.82 15.10 12.04
C ASP A 105 -4.30 14.70 10.65
N LEU A 106 -5.15 14.77 9.62
CA LEU A 106 -4.80 14.34 8.26
C LEU A 106 -3.58 15.09 7.70
N GLU A 107 -3.41 16.37 8.06
CA GLU A 107 -2.27 17.19 7.66
C GLU A 107 -0.92 16.64 8.16
N GLN A 108 -0.91 15.83 9.22
CA GLN A 108 0.30 15.24 9.77
C GLN A 108 0.82 14.07 8.94
N ILE A 109 0.00 13.51 8.06
CA ILE A 109 0.42 12.46 7.14
C ILE A 109 1.25 13.09 6.02
N LYS A 110 2.57 12.96 6.13
CA LYS A 110 3.53 13.41 5.12
C LYS A 110 4.12 12.23 4.37
N LEU A 111 4.01 12.27 3.04
CA LEU A 111 4.56 11.25 2.18
C LEU A 111 6.03 11.54 1.83
N PRO A 112 6.93 10.54 1.84
CA PRO A 112 8.32 10.73 1.47
C PRO A 112 8.52 10.96 -0.03
N TYR A 113 7.57 10.48 -0.84
CA TYR A 113 7.51 10.64 -2.29
C TYR A 113 6.03 10.68 -2.72
N PRO A 114 5.70 11.29 -3.88
CA PRO A 114 4.33 11.26 -4.39
C PRO A 114 3.85 9.85 -4.71
N ASN A 115 4.75 8.91 -5.03
CA ASN A 115 4.38 7.55 -5.43
C ASN A 115 5.50 6.59 -5.03
N PHE A 116 5.18 5.56 -4.25
CA PHE A 116 6.13 4.58 -3.75
C PHE A 116 5.42 3.29 -3.33
N TYR A 117 6.20 2.24 -3.07
CA TYR A 117 5.70 0.95 -2.60
C TYR A 117 6.17 0.69 -1.17
N LEU A 118 5.25 0.24 -0.33
CA LEU A 118 5.52 -0.29 1.01
C LEU A 118 5.45 -1.81 0.96
N ASP A 119 6.54 -2.48 1.32
CA ASP A 119 6.52 -3.91 1.61
C ASP A 119 6.13 -4.12 3.07
N ILE A 120 4.94 -4.70 3.26
CA ILE A 120 4.36 -5.02 4.57
C ILE A 120 4.09 -6.53 4.70
N SER A 121 4.66 -7.34 3.82
CA SER A 121 4.46 -8.80 3.77
C SER A 121 4.74 -9.49 5.11
N LYS A 122 5.74 -8.99 5.84
CA LYS A 122 6.13 -9.49 7.17
C LYS A 122 5.08 -9.23 8.26
N ALA A 123 4.12 -8.33 8.04
CA ALA A 123 2.99 -8.14 8.96
C ALA A 123 2.00 -9.32 8.93
N LYS A 124 2.06 -10.14 7.87
CA LYS A 124 1.22 -11.35 7.69
C LYS A 124 -0.27 -11.06 7.82
N ILE A 125 -0.71 -9.95 7.22
CA ILE A 125 -2.13 -9.56 7.22
C ILE A 125 -2.86 -10.40 6.18
N PRO A 126 -3.90 -11.17 6.55
CA PRO A 126 -4.72 -11.88 5.58
C PRO A 126 -5.56 -10.88 4.77
N PHE A 127 -5.82 -11.20 3.50
CA PHE A 127 -6.65 -10.36 2.65
C PHE A 127 -8.10 -10.25 3.18
N ALA A 128 -8.67 -11.37 3.64
CA ALA A 128 -9.97 -11.45 4.29
C ALA A 128 -9.92 -12.44 5.47
N ASP A 129 -10.89 -12.40 6.39
CA ASP A 129 -10.88 -13.31 7.54
C ASP A 129 -10.89 -14.78 7.13
N GLY A 130 -9.98 -15.55 7.73
CA GLY A 130 -9.81 -16.97 7.42
C GLY A 130 -9.25 -17.25 6.02
N TYR A 131 -8.87 -16.23 5.24
CA TYR A 131 -8.45 -16.37 3.87
C TYR A 131 -6.95 -16.14 3.66
N MET A 132 -6.34 -17.03 2.86
CA MET A 132 -5.01 -16.92 2.30
C MET A 132 -5.17 -16.76 0.79
N PRO A 133 -4.46 -15.83 0.12
CA PRO A 133 -3.15 -15.31 0.55
C PRO A 133 -3.15 -14.04 1.40
N LEU A 134 -1.94 -13.76 1.92
CA LEU A 134 -1.62 -12.58 2.70
C LEU A 134 -1.38 -11.37 1.80
N ILE A 135 -1.59 -10.18 2.35
CA ILE A 135 -1.19 -8.91 1.76
C ILE A 135 0.34 -8.82 1.76
N GLU A 136 0.93 -8.59 0.59
CA GLU A 136 2.39 -8.44 0.45
C GLU A 136 2.84 -6.99 0.58
N GLY A 137 2.00 -6.05 0.16
CA GLY A 137 2.36 -4.64 0.19
C GLY A 137 1.27 -3.71 -0.29
N VAL A 138 1.65 -2.46 -0.49
CA VAL A 138 0.75 -1.40 -0.94
C VAL A 138 1.52 -0.37 -1.77
N TYR A 139 0.99 -0.04 -2.94
CA TYR A 139 1.35 1.18 -3.65
C TYR A 139 0.63 2.36 -2.99
N VAL A 140 1.41 3.34 -2.55
CA VAL A 140 0.91 4.60 -2.00
C VAL A 140 1.14 5.70 -3.03
N ALA A 141 0.07 6.41 -3.37
CA ALA A 141 0.08 7.48 -4.36
C ALA A 141 -0.59 8.73 -3.79
N GLU A 142 0.05 9.88 -3.99
CA GLU A 142 -0.53 11.21 -3.79
C GLU A 142 -1.03 11.73 -5.13
N GLU A 143 -2.25 12.21 -5.12
CA GLU A 143 -2.82 12.94 -6.24
C GLU A 143 -3.26 14.32 -5.74
N ILE A 144 -2.90 15.34 -6.51
CA ILE A 144 -3.21 16.74 -6.23
C ILE A 144 -3.92 17.29 -7.47
N ASN A 145 -5.17 17.71 -7.30
CA ASN A 145 -5.97 18.37 -8.32
C ASN A 145 -5.91 19.88 -8.10
N LYS A 146 -5.57 20.60 -9.16
CA LYS A 146 -5.45 22.07 -9.13
C LYS A 146 -6.68 22.78 -9.68
N ASP A 147 -7.48 22.05 -10.44
CA ASP A 147 -8.65 22.56 -11.15
C ASP A 147 -9.86 21.85 -10.53
N ILE A 148 -10.30 22.34 -9.37
CA ILE A 148 -11.52 21.87 -8.69
C ILE A 148 -12.72 22.43 -9.45
N ASP A 149 -13.65 21.56 -9.83
CA ASP A 149 -14.89 21.91 -10.51
C ASP A 149 -16.07 21.08 -9.98
N GLU A 150 -17.18 21.03 -10.71
CA GLU A 150 -18.36 20.27 -10.32
C GLU A 150 -18.12 18.75 -10.30
N ASP A 151 -17.18 18.25 -11.12
CA ASP A 151 -16.86 16.83 -11.25
C ASP A 151 -15.71 16.40 -10.31
N ILE A 152 -14.76 17.30 -10.02
CA ILE A 152 -13.62 17.07 -9.14
C ILE A 152 -13.75 17.93 -7.88
N THR A 153 -14.19 17.31 -6.78
CA THR A 153 -14.49 18.00 -5.51
C THR A 153 -13.39 17.91 -4.44
N TYR A 154 -12.21 17.41 -4.81
CA TYR A 154 -11.05 17.28 -3.92
C TYR A 154 -9.80 17.89 -4.56
N GLU A 155 -9.01 18.62 -3.78
CA GLU A 155 -7.68 19.10 -4.11
C GLU A 155 -6.60 18.04 -3.79
N LYS A 156 -6.78 17.21 -2.76
CA LYS A 156 -5.74 16.26 -2.34
C LYS A 156 -6.27 14.92 -1.82
N VAL A 157 -5.70 13.85 -2.36
CA VAL A 157 -6.01 12.47 -1.96
C VAL A 157 -4.75 11.60 -1.85
N ILE A 158 -4.75 10.69 -0.86
CA ILE A 158 -3.78 9.61 -0.77
C ILE A 158 -4.48 8.30 -1.10
N SER A 159 -4.04 7.62 -2.16
CA SER A 159 -4.57 6.35 -2.61
C SER A 159 -3.69 5.19 -2.19
N PHE A 160 -4.32 4.10 -1.75
CA PHE A 160 -3.70 2.87 -1.28
C PHE A 160 -4.16 1.71 -2.16
N ASN A 161 -3.24 1.10 -2.91
CA ASN A 161 -3.54 -0.05 -3.75
C ASN A 161 -2.72 -1.25 -3.27
N PHE A 162 -3.39 -2.18 -2.59
CA PHE A 162 -2.74 -3.33 -1.95
C PHE A 162 -2.45 -4.43 -2.96
N THR A 163 -1.35 -5.14 -2.72
CA THR A 163 -0.78 -6.10 -3.66
C THR A 163 -0.56 -7.48 -3.05
N GLY A 164 -0.92 -8.52 -3.80
CA GLY A 164 -0.81 -9.93 -3.40
C GLY A 164 -1.61 -10.81 -4.34
N ASP A 165 -1.62 -12.11 -4.10
CA ASP A 165 -2.19 -13.11 -5.02
C ASP A 165 -3.70 -13.36 -4.79
N TYR A 166 -4.49 -12.29 -4.65
CA TYR A 166 -5.90 -12.40 -4.24
C TYR A 166 -6.87 -12.64 -5.41
N VAL A 167 -6.40 -12.66 -6.66
CA VAL A 167 -7.27 -12.76 -7.85
C VAL A 167 -8.17 -13.99 -7.78
N GLN A 168 -7.66 -15.12 -7.29
CA GLN A 168 -8.48 -16.33 -7.13
C GLN A 168 -9.56 -16.18 -6.07
N HIS A 169 -9.35 -15.36 -5.03
CA HIS A 169 -10.39 -15.05 -4.06
C HIS A 169 -11.54 -14.28 -4.68
N PHE A 170 -11.19 -13.29 -5.52
CA PHE A 170 -12.18 -12.41 -6.14
C PHE A 170 -13.13 -13.17 -7.05
N LYS A 171 -12.63 -14.18 -7.77
CA LYS A 171 -13.48 -15.10 -8.54
C LYS A 171 -14.56 -15.77 -7.69
N HIS A 172 -14.31 -15.99 -6.41
CA HIS A 172 -15.24 -16.63 -5.48
C HIS A 172 -16.13 -15.66 -4.71
N ILE A 173 -15.66 -14.42 -4.45
CA ILE A 173 -16.46 -13.42 -3.75
C ILE A 173 -17.58 -12.92 -4.65
N ASN A 174 -17.35 -12.72 -5.95
CA ASN A 174 -18.38 -12.15 -6.79
C ASN A 174 -18.14 -12.41 -8.29
N ASP A 175 -19.07 -13.10 -8.93
CA ASP A 175 -19.19 -13.30 -10.38
C ASP A 175 -19.92 -12.15 -11.10
N LYS A 176 -20.47 -11.20 -10.33
CA LYS A 176 -21.30 -10.08 -10.80
C LYS A 176 -20.63 -8.70 -10.68
N LEU A 177 -19.44 -8.60 -10.09
CA LEU A 177 -18.68 -7.34 -9.88
C LEU A 177 -17.93 -6.85 -11.13
N TYR A 178 -18.48 -7.15 -12.29
CA TYR A 178 -17.94 -6.66 -13.55
C TYR A 178 -18.05 -5.12 -13.59
N ASN A 179 -16.95 -4.43 -13.93
CA ASN A 179 -16.77 -2.95 -13.93
C ASN A 179 -16.44 -2.29 -12.58
N HIS A 180 -15.26 -2.55 -12.01
CA HIS A 180 -14.71 -1.62 -11.02
C HIS A 180 -13.27 -1.24 -11.31
N VAL A 181 -13.11 -0.01 -11.80
CA VAL A 181 -11.84 0.73 -11.93
C VAL A 181 -11.07 0.80 -10.60
N ARG A 182 -11.72 0.58 -9.45
CA ARG A 182 -11.10 0.40 -8.13
C ARG A 182 -11.45 -0.97 -7.56
N GLY A 183 -10.48 -1.90 -7.57
CA GLY A 183 -10.68 -3.21 -6.95
C GLY A 183 -10.77 -3.10 -5.42
N PHE A 184 -11.52 -3.98 -4.76
CA PHE A 184 -11.73 -3.99 -3.29
C PHE A 184 -10.45 -3.92 -2.45
N HIS A 185 -9.34 -4.37 -3.01
CA HIS A 185 -8.00 -4.24 -2.45
C HIS A 185 -7.43 -2.80 -2.49
N SER A 186 -8.28 -1.78 -2.64
CA SER A 186 -7.86 -0.39 -2.64
C SER A 186 -8.88 0.53 -1.98
N TYR A 187 -8.37 1.65 -1.48
CA TYR A 187 -9.15 2.76 -0.94
C TYR A 187 -8.30 4.03 -0.94
N SER A 188 -8.94 5.16 -0.68
CA SER A 188 -8.29 6.47 -0.67
C SER A 188 -8.68 7.24 0.59
N LEU A 189 -7.76 8.04 1.12
CA LEU A 189 -8.05 9.06 2.13
C LEU A 189 -8.02 10.43 1.48
N TYR A 190 -9.16 11.10 1.48
CA TYR A 190 -9.28 12.47 1.01
C TYR A 190 -8.82 13.40 2.12
N LEU A 191 -7.85 14.27 1.84
CA LEU A 191 -7.23 15.13 2.84
C LEU A 191 -7.85 16.53 2.87
N ASP A 192 -8.42 16.96 1.76
CA ASP A 192 -9.33 18.09 1.70
C ASP A 192 -10.64 17.63 1.06
N ARG A 193 -11.73 18.01 1.70
CA ARG A 193 -13.08 17.93 1.13
C ARG A 193 -13.85 19.12 1.65
N PRO A 194 -14.89 19.56 0.93
CA PRO A 194 -15.79 20.62 1.40
C PRO A 194 -16.49 20.30 2.74
N TYR A 195 -16.36 19.07 3.26
CA TYR A 195 -16.97 18.60 4.51
C TYR A 195 -16.06 18.59 5.76
N ASN A 196 -14.87 19.22 5.73
CA ASN A 196 -13.95 19.36 6.88
C ASN A 196 -13.54 18.02 7.56
N LEU A 197 -12.98 17.07 6.81
CA LEU A 197 -12.36 15.89 7.44
C LEU A 197 -11.16 16.33 8.29
N LEU A 198 -11.21 16.07 9.60
CA LEU A 198 -10.17 16.54 10.53
C LEU A 198 -9.07 15.49 10.75
N ASN A 199 -9.47 14.24 10.96
CA ASN A 199 -8.59 13.17 11.39
C ASN A 199 -8.75 11.89 10.56
N VAL A 200 -7.86 10.92 10.78
CA VAL A 200 -7.87 9.62 10.10
C VAL A 200 -9.18 8.86 10.32
N GLY A 201 -9.75 8.91 11.52
CA GLY A 201 -11.03 8.24 11.82
C GLY A 201 -12.17 8.75 10.95
N ASP A 202 -12.25 10.06 10.72
CA ASP A 202 -13.24 10.67 9.84
C ASP A 202 -13.00 10.28 8.37
N ALA A 203 -11.75 10.30 7.91
CA ALA A 203 -11.41 9.87 6.56
C ALA A 203 -11.67 8.37 6.32
N VAL A 204 -11.55 7.52 7.34
CA VAL A 204 -11.93 6.10 7.26
C VAL A 204 -13.43 5.93 7.10
N LYS A 205 -14.24 6.70 7.82
CA LYS A 205 -15.70 6.67 7.67
C LYS A 205 -16.10 7.11 6.25
N ASP A 206 -15.50 8.18 5.74
CA ASP A 206 -15.71 8.68 4.36
C ASP A 206 -15.30 7.63 3.31
N ALA A 207 -14.12 7.01 3.46
CA ALA A 207 -13.65 5.96 2.56
C ALA A 207 -14.60 4.75 2.51
N LYS A 208 -15.20 4.38 3.65
CA LYS A 208 -16.20 3.31 3.73
C LYS A 208 -17.51 3.70 3.07
N SER A 209 -18.01 4.92 3.28
CA SER A 209 -19.25 5.36 2.65
C SER A 209 -19.12 5.48 1.13
N MET A 210 -17.98 5.94 0.63
CA MET A 210 -17.73 6.04 -0.82
C MET A 210 -17.75 4.71 -1.55
N PHE A 211 -17.51 3.61 -0.84
CA PHE A 211 -17.60 2.29 -1.44
C PHE A 211 -19.03 1.96 -1.90
N LEU A 212 -20.04 2.50 -1.22
CA LEU A 212 -21.46 2.31 -1.51
C LEU A 212 -22.00 3.23 -2.62
N ASP A 213 -21.30 4.32 -2.92
CA ASP A 213 -21.75 5.42 -3.79
C ASP A 213 -21.30 5.26 -5.25
N VAL A 214 -20.97 4.04 -5.66
CA VAL A 214 -20.58 3.78 -7.04
C VAL A 214 -21.85 3.43 -7.84
N ASP A 215 -22.10 4.12 -8.95
CA ASP A 215 -23.30 3.95 -9.81
C ASP A 215 -23.59 2.49 -10.20
N THR A 216 -22.58 1.61 -10.15
CA THR A 216 -22.69 0.19 -10.50
C THR A 216 -23.34 -0.69 -9.42
N TRP A 217 -23.75 -0.11 -8.28
CA TRP A 217 -24.43 -0.85 -7.23
C TRP A 217 -25.92 -1.03 -7.52
N GLU A 218 -26.53 -0.22 -8.40
CA GLU A 218 -27.97 -0.23 -8.64
C GLU A 218 -28.50 -1.61 -9.10
N ASP A 219 -27.68 -2.39 -9.80
CA ASP A 219 -28.06 -3.69 -10.38
C ASP A 219 -27.98 -4.89 -9.40
N HIS A 220 -27.50 -4.69 -8.16
CA HIS A 220 -27.37 -5.76 -7.16
C HIS A 220 -28.50 -5.77 -6.12
N ASP A 221 -28.85 -6.97 -5.63
CA ASP A 221 -29.75 -7.13 -4.48
C ASP A 221 -29.12 -6.61 -3.18
N ASP A 222 -29.96 -6.22 -2.23
CA ASP A 222 -29.54 -5.55 -0.99
C ASP A 222 -28.60 -6.42 -0.13
N ASP A 223 -28.82 -7.73 -0.10
CA ASP A 223 -27.98 -8.66 0.67
C ASP A 223 -26.55 -8.70 0.10
N THR A 224 -26.41 -8.79 -1.23
CA THR A 224 -25.12 -8.72 -1.91
C THR A 224 -24.41 -7.41 -1.60
N LYS A 225 -25.11 -6.27 -1.66
CA LYS A 225 -24.53 -4.96 -1.33
C LYS A 225 -23.99 -4.94 0.11
N ILE A 226 -24.79 -5.42 1.06
CA ILE A 226 -24.42 -5.46 2.47
C ILE A 226 -23.16 -6.31 2.68
N ASP A 227 -23.06 -7.47 2.04
CA ASP A 227 -21.92 -8.37 2.22
C ASP A 227 -20.64 -7.82 1.59
N LEU A 228 -20.72 -7.24 0.40
CA LEU A 228 -19.58 -6.56 -0.22
C LEU A 228 -19.09 -5.38 0.62
N TYR A 229 -20.01 -4.58 1.16
CA TYR A 229 -19.67 -3.48 2.05
C TYR A 229 -18.94 -3.97 3.30
N LYS A 230 -19.43 -5.04 3.94
CA LYS A 230 -18.76 -5.63 5.12
C LYS A 230 -17.34 -6.08 4.77
N ILE A 231 -17.16 -6.81 3.67
CA ILE A 231 -15.84 -7.29 3.24
C ILE A 231 -14.88 -6.11 3.02
N HIS A 232 -15.30 -5.06 2.33
CA HIS A 232 -14.46 -3.88 2.08
C HIS A 232 -14.19 -3.06 3.35
N SER A 233 -15.20 -2.87 4.19
CA SER A 233 -15.07 -2.19 5.48
C SER A 233 -14.07 -2.91 6.40
N ASP A 234 -14.16 -4.25 6.47
CA ASP A 234 -13.25 -5.08 7.26
C ASP A 234 -11.84 -5.06 6.70
N PHE A 235 -11.70 -5.00 5.37
CA PHE A 235 -10.42 -4.79 4.71
C PHE A 235 -9.79 -3.45 5.12
N ILE A 236 -10.53 -2.34 5.03
CA ILE A 236 -10.05 -1.02 5.47
C ILE A 236 -9.59 -1.05 6.93
N GLU A 237 -10.41 -1.56 7.85
CA GLU A 237 -10.10 -1.58 9.29
C GLU A 237 -8.82 -2.36 9.59
N ARG A 238 -8.60 -3.45 8.86
CA ARG A 238 -7.45 -4.32 9.03
C ARG A 238 -6.15 -3.71 8.53
N THR A 239 -6.21 -2.85 7.51
CA THR A 239 -5.01 -2.32 6.85
C THR A 239 -4.68 -0.88 7.21
N ILE A 240 -5.68 -0.04 7.49
CA ILE A 240 -5.51 1.41 7.61
C ILE A 240 -4.54 1.79 8.72
N LYS A 241 -4.70 1.18 9.90
CA LYS A 241 -3.86 1.48 11.07
C LYS A 241 -2.41 1.24 10.74
N LEU A 242 -2.08 0.05 10.20
CA LEU A 242 -0.70 -0.27 9.86
C LEU A 242 -0.13 0.70 8.82
N VAL A 243 -0.85 0.94 7.72
CA VAL A 243 -0.32 1.75 6.62
C VAL A 243 -0.12 3.20 7.06
N VAL A 244 -1.09 3.81 7.76
CA VAL A 244 -0.94 5.17 8.29
C VAL A 244 0.22 5.24 9.28
N ASN A 245 0.36 4.28 10.18
CA ASN A 245 1.50 4.21 11.10
C ASN A 245 2.85 4.12 10.36
N CYS A 246 2.92 3.36 9.27
CA CYS A 246 4.10 3.29 8.41
C CYS A 246 4.42 4.67 7.80
N LEU A 247 3.40 5.40 7.30
CA LEU A 247 3.59 6.75 6.75
C LEU A 247 4.07 7.74 7.82
N LEU A 248 3.46 7.72 9.01
CA LEU A 248 3.84 8.57 10.13
C LEU A 248 5.28 8.28 10.58
N TYR A 249 5.68 7.01 10.64
CA TYR A 249 7.06 6.63 10.92
C TYR A 249 8.04 7.19 9.88
N LEU A 250 7.70 7.12 8.59
CA LEU A 250 8.53 7.67 7.52
C LEU A 250 8.61 9.21 7.55
N SER A 251 7.65 9.87 8.19
CA SER A 251 7.66 11.31 8.38
C SER A 251 8.62 11.78 9.49
N LEU A 252 9.04 10.86 10.39
CA LEU A 252 9.98 11.18 11.47
C LEU A 252 11.34 11.67 10.93
N LYS A 253 11.89 12.66 11.63
CA LYS A 253 13.22 13.22 11.35
C LYS A 253 14.32 12.17 11.55
N ASP A 254 14.33 11.55 12.72
CA ASP A 254 15.34 10.59 13.16
C ASP A 254 14.79 9.16 13.06
N LYS A 255 14.53 8.72 11.83
CA LYS A 255 14.03 7.37 11.53
C LYS A 255 15.16 6.43 11.14
N ASP A 256 15.03 5.18 11.55
CA ASP A 256 15.90 4.09 11.10
C ASP A 256 15.52 3.65 9.69
N VAL A 257 16.22 4.21 8.70
CA VAL A 257 16.11 3.85 7.29
C VAL A 257 17.50 3.72 6.68
N THR A 258 17.77 2.59 6.03
CA THR A 258 18.99 2.39 5.24
C THR A 258 18.68 2.01 3.81
N GLU A 259 19.37 2.64 2.86
CA GLU A 259 19.13 2.41 1.43
C GLU A 259 20.27 1.59 0.80
N LYS A 260 19.94 0.43 0.20
CA LYS A 260 20.90 -0.40 -0.53
C LYS A 260 20.22 -1.21 -1.63
N PHE A 261 21.00 -1.65 -2.61
CA PHE A 261 20.55 -2.69 -3.53
C PHE A 261 20.52 -4.05 -2.83
N THR A 262 19.71 -4.96 -3.33
CA THR A 262 19.68 -6.35 -2.90
C THR A 262 21.03 -7.04 -3.18
N SER A 263 21.32 -8.11 -2.43
CA SER A 263 22.63 -8.78 -2.48
C SER A 263 22.92 -9.48 -3.81
N ASP A 264 21.90 -9.67 -4.65
CA ASP A 264 21.98 -10.29 -5.97
C ASP A 264 22.23 -9.29 -7.11
N LEU A 265 22.55 -8.03 -6.81
CA LEU A 265 23.02 -7.07 -7.81
C LEU A 265 24.27 -7.60 -8.53
N PRO A 266 24.27 -7.74 -9.88
CA PRO A 266 25.41 -8.24 -10.63
C PRO A 266 26.71 -7.49 -10.33
N ILE A 267 27.81 -8.24 -10.18
CA ILE A 267 29.13 -7.69 -9.82
C ILE A 267 29.55 -6.57 -10.78
N HIS A 268 29.34 -6.74 -12.09
CA HIS A 268 29.71 -5.72 -13.08
C HIS A 268 28.96 -4.39 -12.87
N LEU A 269 27.68 -4.44 -12.49
CA LEU A 269 26.88 -3.24 -12.19
C LEU A 269 27.32 -2.60 -10.86
N LYS A 270 27.56 -3.43 -9.83
CA LYS A 270 28.07 -2.98 -8.54
C LYS A 270 29.41 -2.25 -8.70
N THR A 271 30.37 -2.88 -9.38
CA THR A 271 31.68 -2.29 -9.66
C THR A 271 31.57 -1.03 -10.52
N LYS A 272 30.67 -0.98 -11.51
CA LYS A 272 30.45 0.22 -12.32
C LYS A 272 29.94 1.39 -11.48
N LEU A 273 29.02 1.12 -10.54
CA LEU A 273 28.50 2.12 -9.62
C LEU A 273 29.58 2.61 -8.63
N GLU A 274 30.38 1.71 -8.08
CA GLU A 274 31.48 2.03 -7.15
C GLU A 274 32.57 2.89 -7.82
N LYS A 275 32.90 2.60 -9.09
CA LYS A 275 33.88 3.37 -9.87
C LYS A 275 33.33 4.69 -10.42
N ALA A 276 32.03 4.96 -10.28
CA ALA A 276 31.40 6.16 -10.80
C ALA A 276 31.71 7.38 -9.93
N ASN A 277 32.74 8.13 -10.30
CA ASN A 277 33.23 9.28 -9.54
C ASN A 277 32.58 10.63 -9.89
N THR A 278 31.80 10.71 -10.97
CA THR A 278 31.09 11.94 -11.38
C THR A 278 29.57 11.75 -11.33
N LYS A 279 28.82 12.85 -11.20
CA LYS A 279 27.34 12.83 -11.23
C LYS A 279 26.80 12.09 -12.46
N ARG A 280 27.34 12.41 -13.65
CA ARG A 280 26.96 11.76 -14.91
C ARG A 280 27.25 10.26 -14.93
N LYS A 281 28.44 9.83 -14.47
CA LYS A 281 28.76 8.40 -14.41
C LYS A 281 27.85 7.65 -13.44
N LYS A 282 27.51 8.26 -12.30
CA LYS A 282 26.57 7.68 -11.32
C LYS A 282 25.18 7.54 -11.93
N GLU A 283 24.72 8.54 -12.67
CA GLU A 283 23.43 8.49 -13.36
C GLU A 283 23.39 7.37 -14.41
N VAL A 284 24.42 7.25 -15.25
CA VAL A 284 24.54 6.16 -16.24
C VAL A 284 24.54 4.78 -15.55
N ALA A 285 25.31 4.60 -14.48
CA ALA A 285 25.33 3.34 -13.74
C ALA A 285 23.96 3.02 -13.11
N ASN A 286 23.29 4.01 -12.51
CA ASN A 286 21.95 3.81 -11.94
C ASN A 286 20.90 3.50 -13.02
N ASN A 287 20.97 4.13 -14.20
CA ASN A 287 20.07 3.86 -15.31
C ASN A 287 20.26 2.45 -15.85
N GLU A 288 21.49 1.98 -15.97
CA GLU A 288 21.75 0.58 -16.35
C GLU A 288 21.21 -0.39 -15.31
N ILE A 289 21.46 -0.16 -14.01
CA ILE A 289 20.90 -0.97 -12.93
C ILE A 289 19.37 -1.04 -13.00
N ARG A 290 18.71 0.10 -13.27
CA ARG A 290 17.26 0.17 -13.49
C ARG A 290 16.81 -0.62 -14.71
N ASN A 291 17.57 -0.59 -15.81
CA ASN A 291 17.25 -1.37 -17.02
C ASN A 291 17.36 -2.89 -16.78
N PHE A 292 18.19 -3.31 -15.83
CA PHE A 292 18.25 -4.69 -15.36
C PHE A 292 17.12 -5.06 -14.37
N GLY A 293 16.20 -4.13 -14.08
CA GLY A 293 15.05 -4.37 -13.20
C GLY A 293 15.33 -4.20 -11.71
N PHE A 294 16.52 -3.72 -11.33
CA PHE A 294 16.85 -3.48 -9.92
C PHE A 294 16.35 -2.13 -9.44
N SER A 295 15.90 -2.13 -8.18
CA SER A 295 15.49 -0.94 -7.44
C SER A 295 16.28 -0.88 -6.15
N LYS A 296 16.58 0.33 -5.66
CA LYS A 296 17.13 0.49 -4.32
C LYS A 296 16.04 0.24 -3.30
N ILE A 297 16.34 -0.57 -2.29
CA ILE A 297 15.42 -0.87 -1.21
C ILE A 297 15.79 0.01 -0.01
N LYS A 298 14.78 0.67 0.55
CA LYS A 298 14.88 1.42 1.81
C LYS A 298 14.42 0.51 2.92
N PHE A 299 15.36 -0.09 3.64
CA PHE A 299 15.07 -0.96 4.77
C PHE A 299 14.75 -0.12 6.00
N VAL A 300 13.59 -0.36 6.61
CA VAL A 300 12.99 0.48 7.66
C VAL A 300 12.96 -0.30 8.98
N GLY A 301 13.52 0.28 10.05
CA GLY A 301 13.46 -0.30 11.40
C GLY A 301 14.34 -1.53 11.64
N LEU A 302 15.31 -1.82 10.76
CA LEU A 302 16.16 -3.01 10.88
C LEU A 302 17.06 -3.02 12.12
N TYR A 303 17.60 -1.87 12.53
CA TYR A 303 18.53 -1.77 13.65
C TYR A 303 17.81 -1.46 14.96
N THR A 304 16.72 -0.71 14.89
CA THR A 304 15.95 -0.28 16.07
C THR A 304 14.97 -1.35 16.52
N PHE A 305 14.42 -2.14 15.59
CA PHE A 305 13.39 -3.14 15.85
C PHE A 305 13.73 -4.48 15.16
N PRO A 306 14.81 -5.16 15.57
CA PRO A 306 15.11 -6.50 15.08
C PRO A 306 14.00 -7.47 15.51
N SER A 307 13.74 -8.52 14.71
CA SER A 307 12.72 -9.52 15.03
C SER A 307 13.11 -10.29 16.30
N ASN A 308 12.22 -10.29 17.30
CA ASN A 308 12.43 -11.06 18.52
C ASN A 308 12.06 -12.53 18.27
N LYS A 309 13.04 -13.44 18.33
CA LYS A 309 12.78 -14.90 18.35
C LYS A 309 12.33 -15.33 19.75
N TYR A 310 11.27 -16.13 19.82
CA TYR A 310 10.47 -16.44 21.02
C TYR A 310 10.87 -17.77 21.75
N ASP A 311 10.93 -17.81 23.09
CA ASP A 311 11.17 -19.02 23.93
C ASP A 311 10.23 -19.27 25.17
N LYS A 312 9.48 -20.39 25.19
CA LYS A 312 8.20 -20.69 25.89
C LYS A 312 8.21 -20.91 27.42
N THR A 313 9.30 -20.71 28.16
CA THR A 313 9.58 -21.64 29.28
C THR A 313 9.36 -21.20 30.75
N THR A 314 9.15 -19.93 31.14
CA THR A 314 9.48 -19.54 32.55
C THR A 314 8.44 -18.89 33.47
N GLY A 315 7.20 -18.62 33.07
CA GLY A 315 6.10 -18.30 34.02
C GLY A 315 6.28 -17.10 34.99
N LYS A 316 7.27 -16.23 34.77
CA LYS A 316 7.45 -14.93 35.47
C LYS A 316 7.15 -13.78 34.50
N ILE A 317 6.71 -12.62 34.98
CA ILE A 317 6.51 -11.43 34.14
C ILE A 317 7.86 -11.00 33.56
N SER A 318 8.12 -11.39 32.31
CA SER A 318 9.33 -11.06 31.57
C SER A 318 9.39 -9.57 31.24
N PRO A 319 10.60 -8.99 31.06
CA PRO A 319 10.70 -7.68 30.45
C PRO A 319 10.04 -7.75 29.07
N HIS A 320 9.19 -6.78 28.77
CA HIS A 320 8.44 -6.72 27.52
C HIS A 320 8.44 -5.30 26.97
N TRP A 321 8.29 -5.20 25.65
CA TRP A 321 8.07 -3.93 24.98
C TRP A 321 6.68 -3.40 25.31
N ARG A 322 6.60 -2.26 26.01
CA ARG A 322 5.43 -1.39 26.00
C ARG A 322 5.43 -0.65 24.67
N ARG A 323 4.32 -0.76 23.94
CA ARG A 323 4.14 -0.19 22.61
C ARG A 323 4.38 1.32 22.62
N GLY A 324 4.90 1.82 21.50
CA GLY A 324 4.93 3.24 21.24
C GLY A 324 3.53 3.77 20.93
N HIS A 325 3.38 5.08 20.95
CA HIS A 325 2.15 5.75 20.51
C HIS A 325 2.47 7.13 19.95
N TRP A 326 1.58 7.60 19.11
CA TRP A 326 1.61 8.97 18.61
C TRP A 326 1.04 9.91 19.66
N ARG A 327 1.74 11.02 19.92
CA ARG A 327 1.26 12.06 20.81
C ARG A 327 1.28 13.39 20.10
N ASN A 328 0.10 13.99 19.95
CA ASN A 328 -0.04 15.36 19.50
C ASN A 328 0.35 16.31 20.65
N GLN A 329 1.51 16.96 20.55
CA GLN A 329 2.05 17.85 21.57
C GLN A 329 1.87 19.29 21.14
N LYS A 330 1.02 20.05 21.85
CA LYS A 330 0.90 21.50 21.65
C LYS A 330 2.18 22.21 22.08
N PHE A 331 2.57 23.24 21.33
CA PHE A 331 3.75 24.08 21.54
C PHE A 331 3.54 25.48 20.92
N GLY A 332 4.53 26.36 21.06
CA GLY A 332 4.48 27.73 20.53
C GLY A 332 3.76 28.71 21.44
N GLU A 333 3.67 29.96 21.00
CA GLU A 333 3.01 31.03 21.76
C GLU A 333 1.52 30.69 21.96
N ASN A 334 1.06 30.75 23.21
CA ASN A 334 -0.29 30.37 23.63
C ASN A 334 -0.74 28.96 23.19
N LEU A 335 0.21 28.01 22.98
CA LEU A 335 -0.08 26.64 22.54
C LEU A 335 -0.82 26.56 21.19
N SER A 336 -0.64 27.58 20.34
CA SER A 336 -1.30 27.69 19.03
C SER A 336 -0.80 26.68 17.99
N GLN A 337 0.34 26.04 18.21
CA GLN A 337 0.95 25.09 17.28
C GLN A 337 0.92 23.66 17.86
N SER A 338 0.92 22.65 16.99
CA SER A 338 1.00 21.23 17.37
C SER A 338 2.12 20.52 16.64
N LYS A 339 2.83 19.63 17.33
CA LYS A 339 3.80 18.70 16.73
C LYS A 339 3.44 17.28 17.09
N LEU A 340 3.49 16.39 16.10
CA LEU A 340 3.32 14.97 16.34
C LEU A 340 4.65 14.36 16.81
N LEU A 341 4.61 13.68 17.96
CA LEU A 341 5.75 12.99 18.53
C LEU A 341 5.50 11.48 18.51
N TRP A 342 6.47 10.72 18.02
CA TRP A 342 6.52 9.29 18.29
C TRP A 342 7.08 9.07 19.68
N ILE A 343 6.24 8.63 20.61
CA ILE A 343 6.72 8.11 21.88
C ILE A 343 7.21 6.70 21.60
N MET A 344 8.54 6.54 21.56
CA MET A 344 9.14 5.24 21.27
C MET A 344 8.66 4.18 22.27
N PRO A 345 8.49 2.93 21.80
CA PRO A 345 8.28 1.81 22.68
C PRO A 345 9.37 1.75 23.75
N THR A 346 8.96 1.43 24.97
CA THR A 346 9.87 1.34 26.12
C THR A 346 9.86 -0.07 26.66
N ILE A 347 10.99 -0.49 27.20
CA ILE A 347 11.10 -1.78 27.86
C ILE A 347 10.56 -1.63 29.28
N VAL A 348 9.49 -2.36 29.60
CA VAL A 348 8.98 -2.46 30.96
C VAL A 348 9.74 -3.56 31.69
N ASN A 349 10.13 -3.31 32.95
CA ASN A 349 10.99 -4.17 33.76
C ASN A 349 12.43 -4.33 33.21
N LYS A 350 13.01 -3.26 32.64
CA LYS A 350 14.40 -3.25 32.12
C LYS A 350 15.44 -3.67 33.17
N ASP A 351 15.16 -3.37 34.44
CA ASP A 351 15.94 -3.80 35.62
C ASP A 351 16.01 -5.32 35.80
N LYS A 352 15.06 -6.06 35.20
CA LYS A 352 15.01 -7.54 35.23
C LYS A 352 15.64 -8.19 33.99
N GLY A 353 16.30 -7.40 33.13
CA GLY A 353 16.98 -7.82 31.92
C GLY A 353 16.43 -7.16 30.63
N GLU A 354 17.03 -7.49 29.49
CA GLU A 354 16.47 -7.11 28.19
C GLU A 354 15.22 -7.96 27.86
N PRO A 355 14.22 -7.38 27.18
CA PRO A 355 12.97 -8.05 26.90
C PRO A 355 13.20 -9.14 25.87
N LEU A 356 13.09 -10.38 26.33
CA LEU A 356 13.16 -11.52 25.44
C LEU A 356 11.87 -11.65 24.58
N LYS A 357 10.76 -10.96 24.93
CA LYS A 357 9.41 -11.17 24.34
C LYS A 357 8.42 -10.00 24.51
N GLY A 358 7.47 -9.85 23.58
CA GLY A 358 6.23 -9.06 23.74
C GLY A 358 4.98 -9.92 23.50
N HIS A 359 3.96 -9.79 24.35
CA HIS A 359 2.65 -10.43 24.18
C HIS A 359 1.62 -9.42 23.70
N ILE A 360 0.80 -9.80 22.71
CA ILE A 360 -0.42 -9.10 22.31
C ILE A 360 -1.56 -9.74 23.10
N TYR A 361 -2.34 -8.96 23.86
CA TYR A 361 -3.60 -9.42 24.42
C TYR A 361 -4.69 -9.23 23.37
N SER A 362 -5.29 -10.32 22.91
CA SER A 362 -6.60 -10.29 22.27
C SER A 362 -7.62 -10.09 23.39
N VAL A 363 -8.37 -8.99 23.36
CA VAL A 363 -9.54 -8.82 24.24
C VAL A 363 -10.67 -9.63 23.61
N GLU A 364 -10.93 -10.83 24.12
CA GLU A 364 -12.18 -11.53 23.83
C GLU A 364 -13.32 -10.76 24.49
N ASN A 365 -14.25 -10.24 23.68
CA ASN A 365 -15.53 -9.76 24.16
C ASN A 365 -16.26 -10.94 24.82
N LYS A 366 -16.44 -10.87 26.13
CA LYS A 366 -17.38 -11.74 26.83
C LYS A 366 -18.78 -11.20 26.57
N ASN A 367 -19.63 -12.10 26.06
CA ASN A 367 -21.09 -11.94 25.97
C ASN A 367 -21.71 -11.48 27.29
#